data_AF-A0A8I2G3R2-F1
#
_entry.id   AF-A0A8I2G3R2-F1
#
_cell.length_a   1.000
_cell.length_b   1.000
_cell.length_c   1.000
_cell.angle_alpha   90.00
_cell.angle_beta   90.00
_cell.angle_gamma   90.00
#
_symmetry.space_group_name_H-M   'P 1'
#
loop_
_entity.id
_entity.type
_entity.pdbx_description
1 polymer ?
#
loop_
_entity_poly.entity_id
_entity_poly.type
_entity_poly.pdbx_seq_one_letter_code
_entity_poly.pdbx_strand_id
1 'polypeptide(L)'
;LEAVKEGLVSESTIDQSVRRILTAKFKLGLFDDPYIDPKKAEKINDSKEHRELALQAAREAIVLLKNENNILPLDKKIKSIAVIGPIGDVVKLGGYSGFGMKTVTPLEG
;
A
#
# COMPACT_ATOMS: atom_id res chain seq x y z
N LEU A 1 17.01 21.20 24.36
CA LEU A 1 17.02 21.86 25.69
C LEU A 1 17.86 23.14 25.69
N GLU A 2 18.95 23.20 24.92
CA GLU A 2 19.81 24.40 24.80
C GLU A 2 19.02 25.67 24.40
N ALA A 3 18.20 25.60 23.36
CA ALA A 3 17.30 26.71 22.98
C ALA A 3 16.31 27.15 24.08
N VAL A 4 15.97 26.28 25.04
CA VAL A 4 15.16 26.66 26.21
C VAL A 4 16.02 27.37 27.25
N LYS A 5 17.23 26.85 27.51
CA LYS A 5 18.20 27.48 28.41
C LYS A 5 18.62 28.86 27.93
N GLU A 6 18.69 29.06 26.62
CA GLU A 6 19.01 30.32 25.96
C GLU A 6 17.78 31.24 25.80
N GLY A 7 16.58 30.81 26.22
CA GLY A 7 15.35 31.61 26.16
C GLY A 7 14.76 31.78 24.75
N LEU A 8 15.31 31.11 23.74
CA LEU A 8 14.82 31.13 22.35
C LEU A 8 13.46 30.42 22.20
N VAL A 9 13.17 29.47 23.09
CA VAL A 9 11.89 28.73 23.13
C VAL A 9 11.47 28.55 24.60
N SER A 10 10.19 28.75 24.91
CA SER A 10 9.66 28.47 26.25
C SER A 10 9.52 26.96 26.51
N GLU A 11 9.73 26.54 27.75
CA GLU A 11 9.45 25.15 28.17
C GLU A 11 7.99 24.75 27.91
N SER A 12 7.05 25.70 28.11
CA SER A 12 5.63 25.48 27.82
C SER A 12 5.33 25.11 26.36
N THR A 13 6.18 25.54 25.41
CA THR A 13 6.06 25.16 23.99
C THR A 13 6.41 23.68 23.80
N ILE A 14 7.42 23.20 24.53
CA ILE A 14 7.77 21.77 24.56
C ILE A 14 6.64 20.98 25.21
N ASP A 15 6.14 21.42 26.36
CA ASP A 15 5.03 20.75 27.06
C ASP A 15 3.79 20.63 26.19
N GLN A 16 3.46 21.68 25.44
CA GLN A 16 2.32 21.65 24.52
C GLN A 16 2.54 20.60 23.40
N SER A 17 3.75 20.53 22.85
CA SER A 17 4.10 19.57 21.80
C SER A 17 4.06 18.13 22.32
N VAL A 18 4.65 17.89 23.49
CA VAL A 18 4.61 16.59 24.18
C VAL A 18 3.16 16.20 24.49
N ARG A 19 2.35 17.12 25.03
CA ARG A 19 0.94 16.88 25.33
C ARG A 19 0.16 16.44 24.09
N ARG A 20 0.41 17.01 22.91
CA ARG A 20 -0.24 16.60 21.65
C ARG A 20 0.12 15.17 21.26
N ILE A 21 1.40 14.80 21.34
CA ILE A 21 1.86 13.44 21.04
C ILE A 21 1.29 12.44 22.04
N LEU A 22 1.35 12.73 23.34
CA LEU A 22 0.79 11.85 24.37
C LEU A 22 -0.72 11.71 24.23
N THR A 23 -1.44 12.80 23.95
CA THR A 23 -2.89 12.76 23.69
C THR A 23 -3.21 11.84 22.50
N ALA A 24 -2.43 11.91 21.41
CA ALA A 24 -2.61 11.01 20.28
C ALA A 24 -2.37 9.54 20.67
N LYS A 25 -1.32 9.25 21.45
CA LYS A 25 -1.04 7.90 21.96
C LYS A 25 -2.15 7.35 22.86
N PHE A 26 -2.72 8.19 23.73
CA PHE A 26 -3.89 7.83 24.54
C PHE A 26 -5.11 7.56 23.67
N LYS A 27 -5.41 8.42 22.69
CA LYS A 27 -6.53 8.20 21.76
C LYS A 27 -6.39 6.92 20.94
N LEU A 28 -5.16 6.52 20.64
CA LEU A 28 -4.85 5.26 19.95
C LEU A 28 -4.84 4.04 20.90
N GLY A 29 -5.09 4.21 22.20
CA GLY A 29 -5.13 3.12 23.18
C GLY A 29 -3.75 2.56 23.56
N LEU A 30 -2.65 3.22 23.19
CA LEU A 30 -1.30 2.69 23.40
C LEU A 30 -0.87 2.63 24.88
N PHE A 31 -1.60 3.28 25.78
CA PHE A 31 -1.37 3.16 27.22
C PHE A 31 -2.20 2.05 27.87
N ASP A 32 -3.25 1.58 27.18
CA ASP A 32 -4.14 0.51 27.65
C ASP A 32 -3.69 -0.85 27.09
N ASP A 33 -3.40 -0.91 25.78
CA ASP A 33 -2.87 -2.10 25.10
C ASP A 33 -1.82 -1.71 24.03
N PRO A 34 -0.52 -1.66 24.41
CA PRO A 34 0.55 -1.14 23.55
C PRO A 34 1.01 -2.09 22.45
N TYR A 35 0.69 -3.39 22.52
CA TYR A 35 1.29 -4.42 21.67
C TYR A 35 0.24 -5.17 20.85
N ILE A 36 0.68 -5.74 19.73
CA ILE A 36 -0.18 -6.52 18.83
C ILE A 36 0.29 -7.96 18.77
N ASP A 37 -0.61 -8.88 18.37
CA ASP A 37 -0.26 -10.27 18.08
C ASP A 37 0.36 -10.39 16.67
N PRO A 38 1.67 -10.72 16.56
CA PRO A 38 2.33 -10.85 15.28
C PRO A 38 1.75 -11.98 14.41
N LYS A 39 1.26 -13.07 15.04
CA LYS A 39 0.68 -14.20 14.31
C LYS A 39 -0.63 -13.83 13.65
N LYS A 40 -1.43 -12.98 14.32
CA LYS A 40 -2.65 -12.43 13.73
C LYS A 40 -2.32 -11.51 12.55
N ALA A 41 -1.31 -10.65 12.68
CA ALA A 41 -0.88 -9.77 11.59
C ALA A 41 -0.44 -10.56 10.35
N GLU A 42 0.35 -11.63 10.53
CA GLU A 42 0.80 -12.50 9.45
C GLU A 42 -0.35 -13.20 8.71
N LYS A 43 -1.39 -13.64 9.43
CA LYS A 43 -2.58 -14.25 8.83
C LYS A 43 -3.42 -13.28 7.99
N ILE A 44 -3.42 -12.00 8.37
CA ILE A 44 -4.22 -10.96 7.71
C ILE A 44 -3.47 -10.35 6.51
N ASN A 45 -2.16 -10.20 6.63
CA ASN A 45 -1.32 -9.67 5.56
C ASN A 45 -1.36 -10.58 4.32
N ASP A 46 -1.52 -9.98 3.14
CA ASP A 46 -1.63 -10.70 1.84
C ASP A 46 -2.66 -11.85 1.84
N SER A 47 -3.72 -11.72 2.66
CA SER A 47 -4.78 -12.71 2.75
C SER A 47 -5.52 -12.86 1.40
N LYS A 48 -6.15 -14.02 1.20
CA LYS A 48 -6.92 -14.29 -0.01
C LYS A 48 -7.99 -13.22 -0.28
N GLU A 49 -8.70 -12.81 0.76
CA GLU A 49 -9.77 -11.80 0.66
C GLU A 49 -9.21 -10.43 0.24
N HIS A 50 -8.10 -9.98 0.83
CA HIS A 50 -7.44 -8.73 0.44
C HIS A 50 -6.93 -8.77 -1.01
N ARG A 51 -6.40 -9.92 -1.45
CA ARG A 51 -5.96 -10.12 -2.83
C ARG A 51 -7.10 -10.08 -3.83
N GLU A 52 -8.24 -10.69 -3.50
CA GLU A 52 -9.44 -10.64 -4.35
C GLU A 52 -9.97 -9.20 -4.49
N LEU A 53 -9.99 -8.44 -3.38
CA LEU A 53 -10.37 -7.04 -3.40
C LEU A 53 -9.40 -6.19 -4.24
N ALA A 54 -8.09 -6.39 -4.08
CA ALA A 54 -7.08 -5.69 -4.88
C ALA A 54 -7.20 -6.01 -6.37
N LEU A 55 -7.47 -7.27 -6.73
CA LEU A 55 -7.71 -7.69 -8.11
C LEU A 55 -8.98 -7.05 -8.70
N GLN A 56 -10.05 -6.96 -7.93
CA GLN A 56 -11.27 -6.27 -8.34
C GLN A 56 -10.99 -4.79 -8.61
N ALA A 57 -10.36 -4.09 -7.65
CA ALA A 57 -10.01 -2.68 -7.81
C ALA A 57 -9.12 -2.45 -9.05
N ALA A 58 -8.15 -3.33 -9.31
CA ALA A 58 -7.31 -3.26 -10.50
C ALA A 58 -8.12 -3.40 -11.80
N ARG A 59 -9.07 -4.34 -11.86
CA ARG A 59 -9.93 -4.54 -13.04
C ARG A 59 -10.83 -3.34 -13.32
N GLU A 60 -11.33 -2.68 -12.27
CA GLU A 60 -12.19 -1.51 -12.39
C GLU A 60 -11.41 -0.21 -12.69
N ALA A 61 -10.12 -0.16 -12.33
CA ALA A 61 -9.27 1.01 -12.55
C ALA A 61 -8.67 1.11 -13.97
N ILE A 62 -8.65 0.02 -14.75
CA ILE A 62 -8.06 0.01 -16.10
C ILE A 62 -8.93 0.84 -17.05
N VAL A 63 -8.29 1.76 -17.79
CA VAL A 63 -8.94 2.62 -18.78
C VAL A 63 -8.58 2.18 -20.20
N LEU A 64 -9.59 1.87 -21.01
CA LEU A 64 -9.42 1.60 -22.44
C LEU A 64 -9.38 2.92 -23.22
N LEU A 65 -8.17 3.35 -23.62
CA LEU A 65 -7.99 4.61 -24.34
C LEU A 65 -8.41 4.54 -25.81
N LYS A 66 -8.22 3.37 -26.46
CA LYS A 66 -8.49 3.17 -27.88
C LYS A 66 -8.79 1.69 -28.18
N ASN A 67 -9.78 1.42 -29.01
CA ASN A 67 -10.12 0.08 -29.51
C ASN A 67 -10.67 0.16 -30.95
N GLU A 68 -9.78 0.26 -31.93
CA GLU A 68 -10.17 0.23 -33.35
C GLU A 68 -10.39 -1.20 -33.82
N ASN A 69 -11.30 -1.38 -34.79
CA ASN A 69 -11.61 -2.68 -35.40
C ASN A 69 -12.07 -3.78 -34.42
N ASN A 70 -12.52 -3.40 -33.22
CA ASN A 70 -12.97 -4.33 -32.19
C ASN A 70 -11.95 -5.43 -31.86
N ILE A 71 -10.66 -5.07 -31.78
CA ILE A 71 -9.59 -6.03 -31.48
C ILE A 71 -9.76 -6.63 -30.08
N LEU A 72 -10.21 -5.83 -29.11
CA LEU A 72 -10.53 -6.29 -27.77
C LEU A 72 -12.05 -6.47 -27.59
N PRO A 73 -12.51 -7.52 -26.86
CA PRO A 73 -11.69 -8.54 -26.19
C PRO A 73 -11.07 -9.55 -27.17
N LEU A 74 -9.89 -10.08 -26.83
CA LEU A 74 -9.21 -11.08 -27.67
C LEU A 74 -10.06 -12.37 -27.81
N ASP A 75 -10.07 -12.95 -29.01
CA ASP A 75 -10.73 -14.23 -29.26
C ASP A 75 -10.02 -15.36 -28.51
N LYS A 76 -10.78 -16.19 -27.79
CA LYS A 76 -10.29 -17.37 -27.07
C LYS A 76 -9.70 -18.44 -27.98
N LYS A 77 -9.89 -18.36 -29.31
CA LYS A 77 -9.30 -19.26 -30.31
C LYS A 77 -7.81 -18.99 -30.58
N ILE A 78 -7.28 -17.85 -30.13
CA ILE A 78 -5.86 -17.52 -30.26
C ILE A 78 -5.04 -18.56 -29.47
N LYS A 79 -4.12 -19.26 -30.14
CA LYS A 79 -3.31 -20.34 -29.53
C LYS A 79 -2.02 -19.85 -28.86
N SER A 80 -1.56 -18.65 -29.23
CA SER A 80 -0.30 -18.09 -28.77
C SER A 80 -0.38 -16.58 -28.72
N ILE A 81 0.08 -15.99 -27.61
CA ILE A 81 0.17 -14.56 -27.41
C ILE A 81 1.64 -14.25 -27.09
N ALA A 82 2.22 -13.26 -27.77
CA ALA A 82 3.55 -12.75 -27.45
C ALA A 82 3.42 -11.58 -26.46
N VAL A 83 4.02 -11.70 -25.28
CA VAL A 83 4.11 -10.62 -24.28
C VAL A 83 5.46 -9.94 -24.45
N ILE A 84 5.46 -8.71 -24.96
CA ILE A 84 6.68 -7.99 -25.36
C ILE A 84 6.74 -6.63 -24.67
N GLY A 85 7.91 -6.31 -24.09
CA GLY A 85 8.21 -5.01 -23.53
C GLY A 85 8.90 -5.08 -22.16
N PRO A 86 9.48 -3.97 -21.68
CA PRO A 86 10.24 -3.93 -20.43
C PRO A 86 9.40 -4.19 -19.17
N ILE A 87 8.07 -4.18 -19.29
CA ILE A 87 7.11 -4.46 -18.21
C ILE A 87 6.32 -5.76 -18.44
N GLY A 88 6.68 -6.55 -19.45
CA GLY A 88 5.94 -7.78 -19.80
C GLY A 88 6.03 -8.86 -18.73
N ASP A 89 7.19 -8.98 -18.09
CA ASP A 89 7.44 -9.95 -17.00
C ASP A 89 8.04 -9.26 -15.77
N VAL A 90 7.53 -8.06 -15.45
CA VAL A 90 8.00 -7.25 -14.32
C VAL A 90 6.81 -6.66 -13.61
N VAL A 91 6.78 -6.77 -12.28
CA VAL A 91 5.76 -6.12 -11.45
C VAL A 91 6.13 -4.65 -11.21
N LYS A 92 5.17 -3.75 -11.41
CA LYS A 92 5.29 -2.32 -11.13
C LYS A 92 4.17 -1.89 -10.17
N LEU A 93 4.51 -1.77 -8.89
CA LEU A 93 3.56 -1.35 -7.84
C LEU A 93 3.52 0.18 -7.63
N GLY A 94 4.52 0.91 -8.15
CA GLY A 94 4.66 2.35 -7.93
C GLY A 94 5.42 2.69 -6.62
N GLY A 95 5.45 3.97 -6.27
CA GLY A 95 6.06 4.45 -5.02
C GLY A 95 5.26 4.02 -3.79
N TYR A 96 5.88 4.09 -2.59
CA TYR A 96 5.23 3.74 -1.31
C TYR A 96 4.63 2.32 -1.25
N SER A 97 5.18 1.40 -2.05
CA SER A 97 4.81 -0.01 -2.00
C SER A 97 5.68 -0.77 -1.01
N GLY A 98 5.06 -1.54 -0.11
CA GLY A 98 5.74 -2.37 0.88
C GLY A 98 6.35 -3.65 0.28
N PHE A 99 6.97 -4.45 1.15
CA PHE A 99 7.56 -5.75 0.79
C PHE A 99 6.73 -6.91 1.35
N GLY A 100 7.05 -8.14 0.93
CA GLY A 100 6.49 -9.37 1.53
C GLY A 100 5.13 -9.81 0.98
N MET A 101 4.65 -9.18 -0.10
CA MET A 101 3.45 -9.60 -0.83
C MET A 101 3.81 -10.49 -2.02
N LYS A 102 2.91 -11.43 -2.36
CA LYS A 102 3.00 -12.17 -3.62
C LYS A 102 2.59 -11.26 -4.76
N THR A 103 3.36 -11.26 -5.83
CA THR A 103 3.11 -10.45 -7.02
C THR A 103 2.79 -11.32 -8.22
N VAL A 104 2.10 -10.76 -9.21
CA VAL A 104 1.77 -11.42 -10.49
C VAL A 104 2.18 -10.47 -11.62
N THR A 105 3.06 -10.92 -12.52
CA THR A 105 3.45 -10.15 -13.72
C THR A 105 2.37 -10.24 -14.81
N PRO A 106 2.37 -9.36 -15.82
CA PRO A 106 1.47 -9.51 -16.97
C PRO A 106 1.64 -10.84 -17.74
N LEU A 107 2.84 -11.44 -17.70
CA LEU A 107 3.11 -12.74 -18.32
C LEU A 107 2.50 -13.91 -17.53
N GLU A 108 2.44 -13.82 -16.20
CA GLU A 108 1.92 -14.86 -15.31
C GLU A 108 0.38 -14.90 -15.22
N GLY A 109 -0.29 -13.80 -15.59
CA GLY A 109 -1.73 -13.57 -15.39
C GLY A 109 -2.68 -14.17 -16.41
#